data_AF-A0A371FM66-F1
#
_entry.id   AF-A0A371FM66-F1
#
_cell.length_a   1.000
_cell.length_b   1.000
_cell.length_c   1.000
_cell.angle_alpha   90.00
_cell.angle_beta   90.00
_cell.angle_gamma   90.00
#
_symmetry.space_group_name_H-M   'P 1'
#
loop_
_entity.id
_entity.type
_entity.pdbx_description
1 polymer ?
#
loop_
_entity_poly.entity_id
_entity_poly.type
_entity_poly.pdbx_seq_one_letter_code
_entity_poly.pdbx_strand_id
1 'polypeptide(L)'
;MGTVIDSHFLAFTALVTIGYQFLFFVVTALLKFDKVTDFADNPDFVCWDMGTSPGAFPLIQWGEDRRFDEMRNNLGRLAIFWIFQAVWVWTVSLPVTLVNASDRNPFLQVVDIIGWILWSVGFIVEGTADQQKLHFKRSSENRGRWCNVGLWKYSRHPNYFGEILLWWGIFVASTPVLKGAEWLVIIGPIFLTLLLLFISGIPLLEDSADKKFGNVDGYTIYKRRTSRNLPQEEN
;
A
#
# COMPACT_ATOMS: atom_id res chain seq x y z
N MET A 1 18.39 32.39 -5.26
CA MET A 1 18.77 31.28 -6.17
C MET A 1 19.06 30.07 -5.27
N GLY A 2 18.02 29.37 -4.85
CA GLY A 2 18.15 28.24 -3.92
C GLY A 2 18.10 26.95 -4.74
N THR A 3 19.24 26.27 -4.83
CA THR A 3 19.36 24.88 -5.30
C THR A 3 18.33 24.04 -4.54
N VAL A 4 17.18 23.73 -5.14
CA VAL A 4 16.91 22.65 -6.10
C VAL A 4 17.53 21.38 -5.55
N ILE A 5 16.68 20.52 -4.99
CA ILE A 5 16.92 19.15 -4.57
C ILE A 5 18.30 18.65 -5.01
N ASP A 6 19.17 18.26 -4.08
CA ASP A 6 20.48 17.73 -4.45
C ASP A 6 20.28 16.59 -5.44
N SER A 7 20.62 16.84 -6.70
CA SER A 7 20.48 15.89 -7.80
C SER A 7 21.25 14.62 -7.50
N HIS A 8 22.30 14.70 -6.67
CA HIS A 8 23.04 13.54 -6.18
C HIS A 8 22.23 12.71 -5.19
N PHE A 9 21.42 13.32 -4.31
CA PHE A 9 20.58 12.60 -3.37
C PHE A 9 19.38 11.91 -4.04
N LEU A 10 18.74 12.56 -5.00
CA LEU A 10 17.69 11.91 -5.82
C LEU A 10 18.26 10.78 -6.67
N ALA A 11 19.40 10.99 -7.31
CA ALA A 11 20.07 9.94 -8.07
C ALA A 11 20.48 8.78 -7.16
N PHE A 12 20.96 9.06 -5.95
CA PHE A 12 21.32 8.05 -4.97
C PHE A 12 20.11 7.22 -4.53
N THR A 13 19.00 7.85 -4.15
CA THR A 13 17.78 7.12 -3.76
C THR A 13 17.18 6.32 -4.92
N ALA A 14 17.25 6.84 -6.15
CA ALA A 14 16.87 6.09 -7.34
C ALA A 14 17.78 4.87 -7.56
N LEU A 15 19.10 5.01 -7.43
CA LEU A 15 20.06 3.91 -7.57
C LEU A 15 19.88 2.84 -6.50
N VAL A 16 19.66 3.24 -5.24
CA VAL A 16 19.36 2.31 -4.15
C VAL A 16 18.06 1.55 -4.44
N THR A 17 17.02 2.25 -4.90
CA THR A 17 15.74 1.62 -5.25
C THR A 17 15.91 0.63 -6.41
N ILE A 18 16.62 1.01 -7.47
CA ILE A 18 16.91 0.13 -8.61
C ILE A 18 17.72 -1.09 -8.16
N GLY A 19 18.75 -0.91 -7.34
CA GLY A 19 19.60 -1.99 -6.83
C GLY A 19 18.81 -2.98 -5.98
N TYR A 20 17.99 -2.49 -5.05
CA TYR A 20 17.10 -3.30 -4.21
C TYR A 20 16.08 -4.07 -5.06
N GLN A 21 15.39 -3.40 -5.99
CA GLN A 21 14.39 -4.00 -6.87
C GLN A 21 15.00 -5.03 -7.82
N PHE A 22 16.22 -4.77 -8.33
CA PHE A 22 16.95 -5.73 -9.15
C PHE A 22 17.35 -6.98 -8.34
N LEU A 23 17.78 -6.80 -7.08
CA LEU A 23 18.08 -7.92 -6.20
C LEU A 23 16.84 -8.82 -6.00
N PHE A 24 15.67 -8.25 -5.74
CA PHE A 24 14.45 -9.05 -5.61
C PHE A 24 13.98 -9.67 -6.91
N PHE A 25 14.15 -8.98 -8.04
CA PHE A 25 13.93 -9.58 -9.35
C PHE A 25 14.79 -10.83 -9.53
N VAL A 26 16.09 -10.76 -9.24
CA VAL A 26 17.03 -11.90 -9.35
C VAL A 26 16.65 -13.02 -8.39
N VAL A 27 16.35 -12.71 -7.13
CA VAL A 27 15.90 -13.69 -6.13
C VAL A 27 14.60 -14.37 -6.59
N THR A 28 13.64 -13.61 -7.10
CA THR A 28 12.35 -14.15 -7.56
C THR A 28 12.51 -14.99 -8.82
N ALA A 29 13.36 -14.55 -9.76
CA ALA A 29 13.62 -15.26 -11.01
C ALA A 29 14.41 -16.57 -10.82
N LEU A 30 15.35 -16.60 -9.87
CA LEU A 30 16.22 -17.77 -9.63
C LEU A 30 15.67 -18.72 -8.56
N LEU A 31 15.17 -18.20 -7.45
CA LEU A 31 14.83 -18.99 -6.26
C LEU A 31 13.33 -19.29 -6.13
N LYS A 32 12.48 -18.73 -7.01
CA LYS A 32 11.01 -18.93 -7.01
C LYS A 32 10.35 -18.73 -5.63
N PHE A 33 10.88 -17.81 -4.82
CA PHE A 33 10.28 -17.50 -3.53
C PHE A 33 9.13 -16.49 -3.68
N ASP A 34 7.90 -16.96 -3.61
CA ASP A 34 6.66 -16.15 -3.75
C ASP A 34 6.47 -15.14 -2.61
N LYS A 35 7.11 -15.42 -1.48
CA LYS A 35 7.02 -14.57 -0.28
C LYS A 35 7.84 -13.29 -0.41
N VAL A 36 8.74 -13.24 -1.39
CA VAL A 36 9.63 -12.11 -1.63
C VAL A 36 8.93 -11.00 -2.39
N THR A 37 8.00 -11.35 -3.29
CA THR A 37 7.15 -10.38 -3.98
C THR A 37 6.18 -9.70 -3.01
N ASP A 38 5.58 -10.45 -2.08
CA ASP A 38 4.73 -9.88 -1.02
C ASP A 38 5.50 -8.88 -0.12
N PHE A 39 6.81 -9.09 0.03
CA PHE A 39 7.69 -8.22 0.81
C PHE A 39 8.14 -6.97 0.03
N ALA A 40 8.38 -7.11 -1.28
CA ALA A 40 8.81 -6.00 -2.13
C ALA A 40 7.66 -5.10 -2.59
N ASP A 41 6.43 -5.63 -2.65
CA ASP A 41 5.23 -4.93 -3.09
C ASP A 41 4.60 -4.03 -2.01
N ASN A 42 5.02 -4.17 -0.74
CA ASN A 42 4.46 -3.39 0.36
C ASN A 42 5.43 -2.25 0.78
N PRO A 43 5.20 -0.99 0.35
CA PRO A 43 6.04 0.14 0.76
C PRO A 43 5.96 0.43 2.27
N ASP A 44 4.95 -0.10 2.96
CA ASP A 44 4.80 0.05 4.42
C ASP A 44 5.81 -0.81 5.18
N PHE A 45 6.44 -1.82 4.55
CA PHE A 45 7.38 -2.71 5.24
C PHE A 45 8.57 -1.96 5.87
N VAL A 46 8.97 -0.81 5.28
CA VAL A 46 10.02 0.07 5.84
C VAL A 46 9.55 0.79 7.11
N CYS A 47 8.26 1.14 7.22
CA CYS A 47 7.67 1.72 8.44
C CYS A 47 7.37 0.67 9.52
N TRP A 48 6.98 -0.54 9.13
CA TRP A 48 6.52 -1.58 10.07
C TRP A 48 7.66 -2.32 10.82
N ASP A 49 8.87 -2.39 10.26
CA ASP A 49 10.00 -3.08 10.91
C ASP A 49 10.67 -2.25 12.04
N MET A 50 10.33 -0.97 12.17
CA MET A 50 10.87 -0.09 13.22
C MET A 50 10.01 0.03 14.49
N GLY A 51 8.83 -0.59 14.58
CA GLY A 51 8.08 -0.52 15.84
C GLY A 51 6.75 -1.26 15.91
N THR A 52 6.72 -2.25 16.82
CA THR A 52 5.55 -2.58 17.67
C THR A 52 4.44 -3.51 17.17
N SER A 53 4.71 -4.55 16.36
CA SER A 53 3.92 -5.80 16.51
C SER A 53 4.57 -7.02 15.86
N PRO A 54 5.24 -7.92 16.61
CA PRO A 54 5.78 -9.17 16.08
C PRO A 54 4.71 -10.23 15.69
N GLY A 55 3.45 -9.83 15.49
CA GLY A 55 2.33 -10.70 15.16
C GLY A 55 1.45 -10.27 13.99
N ALA A 56 1.75 -9.13 13.32
CA ALA A 56 0.85 -8.57 12.31
C ALA A 56 0.84 -9.33 10.98
N PHE A 57 1.96 -9.94 10.59
CA PHE A 57 2.05 -10.74 9.39
C PHE A 57 2.84 -12.02 9.66
N PRO A 58 2.18 -13.18 9.86
CA PRO A 58 2.85 -14.45 9.63
C PRO A 58 3.05 -14.57 8.12
N LEU A 59 4.22 -14.11 7.65
CA LEU A 59 4.80 -14.38 6.33
C LEU A 59 4.76 -15.88 5.97
N ILE A 60 4.56 -16.74 6.97
CA ILE A 60 4.48 -18.19 6.82
C ILE A 60 3.08 -18.73 6.41
N GLN A 61 1.99 -17.97 6.57
CA GLN A 61 0.61 -18.46 6.41
C GLN A 61 -0.09 -18.06 5.10
N TRP A 62 0.54 -17.24 4.26
CA TRP A 62 0.00 -16.91 2.94
C TRP A 62 0.33 -18.08 2.01
N GLY A 63 -0.71 -18.78 1.55
CA GLY A 63 -0.56 -19.83 0.53
C GLY A 63 -0.05 -19.23 -0.78
N GLU A 64 0.52 -20.07 -1.63
CA GLU A 64 1.08 -19.70 -2.95
C GLU A 64 0.15 -18.72 -3.69
N ASP A 65 0.66 -17.50 -3.98
CA ASP A 65 -0.07 -16.55 -4.82
C ASP A 65 0.08 -16.97 -6.29
N ARG A 66 -0.90 -17.75 -6.75
CA ARG A 66 -0.99 -18.30 -8.11
C ARG A 66 -0.90 -17.24 -9.22
N ARG A 67 -1.01 -15.94 -8.90
CA ARG A 67 -0.80 -14.83 -9.84
C ARG A 67 0.64 -14.79 -10.37
N PHE A 68 1.62 -15.13 -9.55
CA PHE A 68 3.02 -15.12 -9.96
C PHE A 68 3.42 -16.37 -10.75
N ASP A 69 2.64 -17.45 -10.72
CA ASP A 69 2.91 -18.66 -11.50
C ASP A 69 2.79 -18.43 -13.00
N GLU A 70 1.77 -17.69 -13.44
CA GLU A 70 1.59 -17.36 -14.86
C GLU A 70 2.63 -16.34 -15.36
N MET A 71 3.02 -15.38 -14.51
CA MET A 71 4.03 -14.38 -14.84
C MET A 71 5.45 -14.97 -14.91
N ARG A 72 5.75 -16.00 -14.11
CA ARG A 72 7.07 -16.66 -14.09
C ARG A 72 7.43 -17.40 -15.37
N ASN A 73 6.45 -17.81 -16.16
CA ASN A 73 6.69 -18.45 -17.46
C ASN A 73 7.16 -17.46 -18.53
N ASN A 74 7.13 -16.16 -18.26
CA ASN A 74 7.59 -15.12 -19.18
C ASN A 74 8.47 -14.09 -18.45
N LEU A 75 9.78 -14.26 -18.55
CA LEU A 75 10.78 -13.35 -17.97
C LEU A 75 10.57 -11.88 -18.38
N GLY A 76 10.05 -11.62 -19.59
CA GLY A 76 9.73 -10.26 -20.03
C GLY A 76 8.55 -9.64 -19.26
N ARG A 77 7.48 -10.40 -19.00
CA ARG A 77 6.36 -9.93 -18.17
C ARG A 77 6.78 -9.72 -16.72
N LEU A 78 7.62 -10.61 -16.19
CA LEU A 78 8.21 -10.44 -14.86
C LEU A 78 9.04 -9.15 -14.80
N ALA A 79 9.93 -8.91 -15.77
CA ALA A 79 10.74 -7.70 -15.81
C ALA A 79 9.89 -6.40 -15.88
N ILE A 80 8.82 -6.39 -16.70
CA ILE A 80 7.91 -5.24 -16.78
C ILE A 80 7.23 -4.96 -15.44
N PHE A 81 6.77 -6.00 -14.75
CA PHE A 81 6.18 -5.86 -13.41
C PHE A 81 7.17 -5.25 -12.42
N TRP A 82 8.41 -5.75 -12.38
CA TRP A 82 9.43 -5.25 -11.46
C TRP A 82 9.89 -3.83 -11.79
N ILE A 83 9.97 -3.45 -13.07
CA ILE A 83 10.23 -2.06 -13.46
C ILE A 83 9.11 -1.15 -12.99
N PHE A 84 7.85 -1.58 -13.18
CA PHE A 84 6.69 -0.83 -12.71
C PHE A 84 6.70 -0.68 -11.17
N GLN A 85 7.03 -1.74 -10.44
CA GLN A 85 7.22 -1.72 -8.98
C GLN A 85 8.34 -0.77 -8.55
N ALA A 86 9.48 -0.78 -9.23
CA ALA A 86 10.59 0.11 -8.90
C ALA A 86 10.22 1.59 -9.08
N VAL A 87 9.58 1.93 -10.20
CA VAL A 87 9.08 3.29 -10.46
C VAL A 87 8.03 3.68 -9.44
N TRP A 88 7.14 2.76 -9.08
CA TRP A 88 6.11 2.93 -8.07
C TRP A 88 6.68 3.26 -6.69
N VAL A 89 7.51 2.38 -6.13
CA VAL A 89 8.10 2.52 -4.79
C VAL A 89 8.90 3.81 -4.70
N TRP A 90 9.66 4.12 -5.76
CA TRP A 90 10.41 5.37 -5.82
C TRP A 90 9.49 6.59 -5.83
N THR A 91 8.44 6.59 -6.66
CA THR A 91 7.50 7.74 -6.76
C THR A 91 6.75 8.00 -5.46
N VAL A 92 6.28 6.93 -4.80
CA VAL A 92 5.52 7.03 -3.55
C VAL A 92 6.41 7.46 -2.37
N SER A 93 7.70 7.11 -2.39
CA SER A 93 8.67 7.54 -1.36
C SER A 93 9.26 8.95 -1.57
N LEU A 94 8.94 9.63 -2.69
CA LEU A 94 9.45 10.98 -2.97
C LEU A 94 9.16 12.03 -1.88
N PRO A 95 7.95 12.11 -1.28
CA PRO A 95 7.68 13.08 -0.21
C PRO A 95 8.65 12.92 0.97
N VAL A 96 8.88 11.68 1.42
CA VAL A 96 9.78 11.35 2.53
C VAL A 96 11.23 11.62 2.14
N THR A 97 11.61 11.24 0.91
CA THR A 97 12.95 11.49 0.37
C THR A 97 13.25 12.98 0.36
N LEU A 98 12.30 13.80 -0.08
CA LEU A 98 12.48 15.25 -0.21
C LEU A 98 12.56 15.94 1.15
N VAL A 99 11.76 15.52 2.13
CA VAL A 99 11.86 16.01 3.51
C VAL A 99 13.24 15.70 4.09
N ASN A 100 13.73 14.46 3.94
CA ASN A 100 15.05 14.06 4.45
C ASN A 100 16.23 14.69 3.69
N ALA A 101 16.04 15.04 2.42
CA ALA A 101 17.04 15.75 1.61
C ALA A 101 17.09 17.26 1.91
N SER A 102 16.11 17.79 2.65
CA SER A 102 15.97 19.21 2.87
C SER A 102 16.78 19.66 4.07
N ASP A 103 17.74 20.56 3.88
CA ASP A 103 18.37 21.29 4.98
C ASP A 103 17.43 22.36 5.61
N ARG A 104 16.19 22.44 5.12
CA ARG A 104 15.18 23.39 5.60
C ARG A 104 14.60 22.85 6.90
N ASN A 105 14.69 23.64 7.97
CA ASN A 105 14.10 23.32 9.27
C ASN A 105 13.02 24.36 9.65
N PRO A 106 11.85 24.34 8.98
CA PRO A 106 10.75 25.21 9.37
C PRO A 106 10.25 24.85 10.78
N PHE A 107 9.73 25.84 11.51
CA PHE A 107 9.03 25.56 12.77
C PHE A 107 7.79 24.70 12.50
N LEU A 108 7.44 23.84 13.47
CA LEU A 108 6.25 23.01 13.43
C LEU A 108 5.00 23.84 13.12
N GLN A 109 4.35 23.53 12.01
CA GLN A 109 3.14 24.18 11.54
C GLN A 109 1.91 23.32 11.85
N VAL A 110 0.74 23.95 11.83
CA VAL A 110 -0.55 23.25 11.98
C VAL A 110 -0.71 22.17 10.91
N VAL A 111 -0.14 22.38 9.72
CA VAL A 111 -0.18 21.43 8.60
C VAL A 111 0.59 20.15 8.92
N ASP A 112 1.71 20.23 9.64
CA ASP A 112 2.43 19.04 10.12
C ASP A 112 1.55 18.20 11.05
N ILE A 113 0.87 18.87 11.98
CA ILE A 113 -0.05 18.20 12.92
C ILE A 113 -1.19 17.51 12.17
N ILE A 114 -1.78 18.17 11.18
CA ILE A 114 -2.84 17.59 10.34
C ILE A 114 -2.30 16.36 9.60
N GLY A 115 -1.13 16.47 8.97
CA GLY A 115 -0.50 15.37 8.24
C GLY A 115 -0.23 14.16 9.14
N TRP A 116 0.30 14.37 10.34
CA TRP A 116 0.52 13.32 11.33
C TRP A 116 -0.78 12.69 11.84
N ILE A 117 -1.83 13.47 12.05
CA ILE A 117 -3.15 12.94 12.43
C ILE A 117 -3.70 12.04 11.31
N LEU A 118 -3.67 12.50 10.06
CA LEU A 118 -4.11 11.69 8.91
C LEU A 118 -3.31 10.40 8.81
N TRP A 119 -1.99 10.49 8.96
CA TRP A 119 -1.11 9.33 8.97
C TRP A 119 -1.48 8.33 10.07
N SER A 120 -1.62 8.79 11.31
CA SER A 120 -1.95 7.93 12.45
C SER A 120 -3.32 7.29 12.31
N VAL A 121 -4.33 8.03 11.83
CA VAL A 121 -5.66 7.46 11.58
C VAL A 121 -5.60 6.41 10.47
N GLY A 122 -4.90 6.69 9.38
CA GLY A 122 -4.72 5.74 8.27
C GLY A 122 -4.07 4.44 8.75
N PHE A 123 -2.96 4.55 9.48
CA PHE A 123 -2.25 3.43 10.08
C PHE A 123 -3.12 2.58 11.00
N ILE A 124 -3.88 3.22 11.91
CA ILE A 124 -4.76 2.51 12.84
C ILE A 124 -5.88 1.78 12.09
N VAL A 125 -6.49 2.44 11.11
CA VAL A 125 -7.58 1.85 10.31
C VAL A 125 -7.08 0.64 9.52
N GLU A 126 -5.94 0.77 8.85
CA GLU A 126 -5.32 -0.30 8.09
C GLU A 126 -4.94 -1.49 8.98
N GLY A 127 -4.17 -1.24 10.04
CA GLY A 127 -3.75 -2.27 10.97
C GLY A 127 -4.93 -2.99 11.63
N THR A 128 -5.97 -2.24 12.01
CA THR A 128 -7.20 -2.82 12.58
C THR A 128 -7.95 -3.67 11.56
N ALA A 129 -8.08 -3.20 10.32
CA ALA A 129 -8.76 -3.92 9.25
C ALA A 129 -8.07 -5.25 8.94
N ASP A 130 -6.74 -5.25 8.84
CA ASP A 130 -5.97 -6.45 8.53
C ASP A 130 -5.98 -7.46 9.68
N GLN A 131 -5.87 -6.99 10.93
CA GLN A 131 -6.04 -7.85 12.10
C GLN A 131 -7.42 -8.50 12.15
N GLN A 132 -8.49 -7.74 11.89
CA GLN A 132 -9.85 -8.28 11.82
C GLN A 132 -9.99 -9.35 10.74
N LYS A 133 -9.42 -9.11 9.55
CA LYS A 133 -9.45 -10.05 8.43
C LYS A 133 -8.64 -11.32 8.73
N LEU A 134 -7.48 -11.19 9.35
CA LEU A 134 -6.62 -12.30 9.74
C LEU A 134 -7.31 -13.18 10.78
N HIS A 135 -7.87 -12.56 11.83
CA HIS A 135 -8.62 -13.27 12.86
C HIS A 135 -9.84 -14.00 12.25
N PHE A 136 -10.58 -13.34 11.35
CA PHE A 136 -11.72 -13.93 10.65
C PHE A 136 -11.32 -15.18 9.86
N LYS A 137 -10.22 -15.12 9.09
CA LYS A 137 -9.73 -16.24 8.26
C LYS A 137 -9.19 -17.43 9.07
N ARG A 138 -8.70 -17.18 10.28
CA ARG A 138 -8.17 -18.25 11.16
C ARG A 138 -9.25 -19.11 11.79
N SER A 139 -10.47 -18.57 11.96
CA SER A 139 -11.59 -19.35 12.49
C SER A 139 -12.06 -20.39 11.48
N SER A 140 -12.17 -21.65 11.91
CA SER A 140 -12.68 -22.76 11.09
C SER A 140 -14.14 -22.56 10.66
N GLU A 141 -14.94 -21.86 11.48
CA GLU A 141 -16.35 -21.55 11.23
C GLU A 141 -16.55 -20.58 10.07
N ASN A 142 -15.51 -19.82 9.73
CA ASN A 142 -15.54 -18.79 8.69
C ASN A 142 -14.94 -19.27 7.36
N ARG A 143 -14.57 -20.55 7.24
CA ARG A 143 -14.06 -21.11 5.99
C ARG A 143 -15.10 -20.96 4.89
N GLY A 144 -14.67 -20.39 3.75
CA GLY A 144 -15.55 -20.15 2.61
C GLY A 144 -16.54 -19.00 2.81
N ARG A 145 -16.31 -18.11 3.79
CA ARG A 145 -17.09 -16.87 3.98
C ARG A 145 -16.24 -15.64 3.70
N TRP A 146 -16.89 -14.50 3.44
CA TRP A 146 -16.25 -13.19 3.31
C TRP A 146 -16.18 -12.50 4.67
N CYS A 147 -15.14 -11.69 4.88
CA CYS A 147 -15.01 -10.91 6.10
C CYS A 147 -16.05 -9.79 6.10
N ASN A 148 -16.93 -9.78 7.11
CA ASN A 148 -17.98 -8.78 7.31
C ASN A 148 -18.06 -8.34 8.79
N VAL A 149 -16.91 -8.26 9.47
CA VAL A 149 -16.81 -7.92 10.89
C VAL A 149 -16.03 -6.63 11.09
N GLY A 150 -16.36 -5.88 12.15
CA GLY A 150 -15.68 -4.64 12.49
C GLY A 150 -15.74 -3.60 11.37
N LEU A 151 -14.58 -3.10 10.94
CA LEU A 151 -14.46 -2.11 9.88
C LEU A 151 -14.98 -2.62 8.52
N TRP A 152 -14.91 -3.94 8.30
CA TRP A 152 -15.41 -4.59 7.09
C TRP A 152 -16.94 -4.56 6.97
N LYS A 153 -17.67 -4.16 8.03
CA LYS A 153 -19.12 -3.91 7.92
C LYS A 153 -19.44 -2.58 7.24
N TYR A 154 -18.56 -1.60 7.38
CA TYR A 154 -18.81 -0.23 6.91
C TYR A 154 -18.17 0.04 5.55
N SER A 155 -17.06 -0.64 5.26
CA SER A 155 -16.35 -0.55 3.99
C SER A 155 -15.92 -1.95 3.55
N ARG A 156 -15.99 -2.24 2.25
CA ARG A 156 -15.48 -3.50 1.69
C ARG A 156 -13.96 -3.56 1.68
N HIS A 157 -13.29 -2.41 1.74
CA HIS A 157 -11.83 -2.31 1.69
C HIS A 157 -11.31 -1.23 2.67
N PRO A 158 -11.54 -1.41 3.99
CA PRO A 158 -11.12 -0.44 4.99
C PRO A 158 -9.59 -0.34 5.07
N ASN A 159 -8.86 -1.41 4.76
CA ASN A 159 -7.41 -1.41 4.72
C ASN A 159 -6.86 -0.47 3.63
N TYR A 160 -7.38 -0.54 2.40
CA TYR A 160 -6.99 0.39 1.34
C TYR A 160 -7.38 1.84 1.61
N PHE A 161 -8.48 2.07 2.34
CA PHE A 161 -8.80 3.42 2.81
C PHE A 161 -7.76 3.94 3.80
N GLY A 162 -7.32 3.10 4.74
CA GLY A 162 -6.24 3.42 5.67
C GLY A 162 -4.93 3.76 4.96
N GLU A 163 -4.53 2.93 3.99
CA GLU A 163 -3.34 3.14 3.16
C GLU A 163 -3.41 4.47 2.39
N ILE A 164 -4.53 4.76 1.71
CA ILE A 164 -4.73 6.05 1.01
C ILE A 164 -4.57 7.21 2.00
N LEU A 165 -5.25 7.15 3.15
CA LEU A 165 -5.22 8.22 4.16
C LEU A 165 -3.81 8.44 4.72
N LEU A 166 -3.07 7.35 4.94
CA LEU A 166 -1.69 7.36 5.40
C LEU A 166 -0.77 8.13 4.45
N TRP A 167 -0.83 7.81 3.16
CA TRP A 167 0.03 8.43 2.14
C TRP A 167 -0.35 9.88 1.85
N TRP A 168 -1.64 10.22 1.93
CA TRP A 168 -2.07 11.62 1.92
C TRP A 168 -1.59 12.37 3.17
N GLY A 169 -1.53 11.73 4.34
CA GLY A 169 -0.96 12.29 5.56
C GLY A 169 0.52 12.63 5.42
N ILE A 170 1.33 11.72 4.86
CA ILE A 170 2.76 11.95 4.55
C ILE A 170 2.91 13.14 3.59
N PHE A 171 2.12 13.18 2.52
CA PHE A 171 2.16 14.31 1.59
C PHE A 171 1.85 15.63 2.29
N VAL A 172 0.76 15.71 3.06
CA VAL A 172 0.38 16.91 3.81
C VAL A 172 1.50 17.36 4.75
N ALA A 173 2.09 16.44 5.52
CA ALA A 173 3.21 16.72 6.42
C ALA A 173 4.47 17.20 5.67
N SER A 174 4.68 16.81 4.41
CA SER A 174 5.80 17.29 3.60
C SER A 174 5.58 18.67 2.99
N THR A 175 4.34 19.16 2.89
CA THR A 175 4.04 20.45 2.20
C THR A 175 4.79 21.67 2.72
N PRO A 176 5.11 21.83 4.03
CA PRO A 176 5.86 22.99 4.52
C PRO A 176 7.25 23.15 3.92
N VAL A 177 7.87 22.05 3.47
CA VAL A 177 9.20 22.08 2.86
C VAL A 177 9.17 22.22 1.34
N LEU A 178 8.01 22.15 0.68
CA LEU A 178 7.90 22.13 -0.79
C LEU A 178 7.93 23.54 -1.42
N LYS A 179 8.73 23.70 -2.48
CA LYS A 179 8.81 24.91 -3.32
C LYS A 179 8.91 24.58 -4.81
N GLY A 180 8.22 25.35 -5.66
CA GLY A 180 8.35 25.26 -7.12
C GLY A 180 8.04 23.86 -7.66
N ALA A 181 8.99 23.24 -8.37
CA ALA A 181 8.83 21.91 -8.96
C ALA A 181 8.75 20.77 -7.91
N GLU A 182 9.13 21.02 -6.65
CA GLU A 182 9.04 20.04 -5.56
C GLU A 182 7.58 19.61 -5.29
N TRP A 183 6.59 20.41 -5.69
CA TRP A 183 5.17 20.06 -5.61
C TRP A 183 4.76 18.85 -6.45
N LEU A 184 5.60 18.41 -7.40
CA LEU A 184 5.37 17.18 -8.18
C LEU A 184 5.29 15.92 -7.31
N VAL A 185 5.74 15.96 -6.05
CA VAL A 185 5.58 14.83 -5.11
C VAL A 185 4.12 14.46 -4.83
N ILE A 186 3.15 15.34 -5.12
CA ILE A 186 1.70 15.03 -5.07
C ILE A 186 1.31 13.91 -6.04
N ILE A 187 2.10 13.67 -7.08
CA ILE A 187 1.86 12.57 -8.03
C ILE A 187 1.88 11.22 -7.30
N GLY A 188 2.70 11.07 -6.25
CA GLY A 188 2.75 9.86 -5.42
C GLY A 188 1.39 9.44 -4.86
N PRO A 189 0.78 10.21 -3.93
CA PRO A 189 -0.52 9.85 -3.34
C PRO A 189 -1.67 9.79 -4.37
N ILE A 190 -1.66 10.63 -5.42
CA ILE A 190 -2.65 10.56 -6.51
C ILE A 190 -2.53 9.24 -7.25
N PHE A 191 -1.32 8.88 -7.68
CA PHE A 191 -1.06 7.65 -8.41
C PHE A 191 -1.40 6.43 -7.57
N LEU A 192 -1.04 6.43 -6.29
CA LEU A 192 -1.41 5.38 -5.35
C LEU A 192 -2.93 5.22 -5.24
N THR A 193 -3.63 6.33 -5.03
CA THR A 193 -5.09 6.34 -4.93
C THR A 193 -5.73 5.75 -6.20
N LEU A 194 -5.26 6.15 -7.38
CA LEU A 194 -5.80 5.64 -8.65
C LEU A 194 -5.50 4.16 -8.86
N LEU A 195 -4.30 3.70 -8.52
CA LEU A 195 -3.89 2.32 -8.65
C LEU A 195 -4.73 1.39 -7.76
N LEU A 196 -4.90 1.78 -6.50
CA LEU A 196 -5.71 1.02 -5.53
C LEU A 196 -7.19 1.01 -5.90
N LEU A 197 -7.74 2.13 -6.38
CA LEU A 197 -9.17 2.24 -6.70
C LEU A 197 -9.55 1.56 -8.03
N PHE A 198 -8.68 1.64 -9.04
CA PHE A 198 -9.07 1.38 -10.43
C PHE A 198 -8.24 0.33 -11.15
N ILE A 199 -7.06 -0.04 -10.66
CA ILE A 199 -6.17 -0.94 -11.38
C ILE A 199 -5.98 -2.26 -10.62
N SER A 200 -5.12 -2.28 -9.60
CA SER A 200 -4.63 -3.54 -9.01
C SER A 200 -5.14 -3.81 -7.61
N GLY A 201 -5.63 -2.80 -6.89
CA GLY A 201 -6.14 -2.98 -5.52
C GLY A 201 -7.54 -3.60 -5.51
N ILE A 202 -8.54 -2.73 -5.41
CA ILE A 202 -9.95 -3.10 -5.21
C ILE A 202 -10.51 -3.94 -6.37
N PRO A 203 -10.35 -3.56 -7.66
CA PRO A 203 -11.03 -4.28 -8.74
C PRO A 203 -10.62 -5.75 -8.84
N LEU A 204 -9.33 -6.05 -8.67
CA LEU A 204 -8.83 -7.44 -8.71
C LEU A 204 -9.34 -8.26 -7.52
N LEU A 205 -9.40 -7.66 -6.33
CA LEU A 205 -9.93 -8.34 -5.15
C LEU A 205 -11.44 -8.59 -5.27
N GLU A 206 -12.19 -7.63 -5.79
CA GLU A 206 -13.62 -7.79 -6.01
C GLU A 206 -13.93 -8.84 -7.07
N ASP A 207 -13.19 -8.86 -8.19
CA ASP A 207 -13.34 -9.91 -9.20
C ASP A 207 -13.04 -11.30 -8.64
N SER A 208 -11.98 -11.42 -7.83
CA SER A 208 -11.65 -12.68 -7.14
C SER A 208 -12.74 -13.11 -6.14
N ALA A 209 -13.31 -12.15 -5.41
CA ALA A 209 -14.37 -12.40 -4.44
C ALA A 209 -15.69 -12.76 -5.13
N ASP A 210 -16.03 -12.09 -6.24
CA ASP A 210 -17.21 -12.37 -7.05
C ASP A 210 -17.13 -13.77 -7.68
N LYS A 211 -15.96 -14.19 -8.16
CA LYS A 211 -15.75 -15.55 -8.65
C LYS A 211 -15.97 -16.62 -7.57
N LYS A 212 -15.67 -16.30 -6.31
CA LYS A 212 -15.80 -17.24 -5.17
C LYS A 212 -17.18 -17.24 -4.54
N PHE A 213 -17.80 -16.06 -4.42
CA PHE A 213 -19.00 -15.84 -3.59
C PHE A 213 -20.17 -15.21 -4.34
N GLY A 214 -20.02 -14.87 -5.63
CA GLY A 214 -21.03 -14.16 -6.42
C GLY A 214 -22.37 -14.90 -6.54
N ASN A 215 -22.37 -16.23 -6.39
CA ASN A 215 -23.58 -17.05 -6.40
C ASN A 215 -24.22 -17.22 -5.01
N VAL A 216 -23.68 -16.56 -3.97
CA VAL A 216 -24.20 -16.63 -2.59
C VAL A 216 -25.03 -15.38 -2.31
N ASP A 217 -26.33 -15.55 -2.07
CA ASP A 217 -27.26 -14.42 -1.85
C ASP A 217 -26.79 -13.49 -0.72
N GLY A 218 -26.26 -14.05 0.36
CA GLY A 218 -25.72 -13.27 1.48
C GLY A 218 -24.56 -12.34 1.08
N TYR A 219 -23.70 -12.77 0.15
CA TYR A 219 -22.57 -11.95 -0.34
C TYR A 219 -23.08 -10.82 -1.22
N THR A 220 -24.05 -11.11 -2.09
CA THR A 220 -24.67 -10.12 -2.96
C THR A 220 -25.42 -9.05 -2.17
N ILE A 221 -26.04 -9.41 -1.04
CA ILE A 221 -26.66 -8.45 -0.11
C ILE A 221 -25.59 -7.61 0.58
N TYR A 222 -24.53 -8.24 1.10
CA TYR A 222 -23.40 -7.55 1.72
C TYR A 222 -22.75 -6.54 0.77
N LYS A 223 -22.46 -6.93 -0.48
CA LYS A 223 -21.84 -6.09 -1.50
C LYS A 223 -22.70 -4.88 -1.88
N ARG A 224 -24.03 -5.03 -1.85
CA ARG A 224 -24.98 -3.94 -2.11
C ARG A 224 -25.10 -2.95 -0.95
N ARG A 225 -25.01 -3.43 0.29
CA ARG A 225 -25.17 -2.60 1.50
C ARG A 225 -23.87 -1.94 1.96
N THR A 226 -22.73 -2.53 1.61
CA THR A 226 -21.43 -2.08 2.09
C THR A 226 -20.75 -1.22 1.02
N SER A 227 -20.30 -0.04 1.42
CA SER A 227 -19.59 0.86 0.52
C SER A 227 -18.30 0.21 -0.01
N ARG A 228 -17.79 0.73 -1.12
CA ARG A 228 -16.55 0.22 -1.70
C ARG A 228 -15.32 0.64 -0.90
N ASN A 229 -15.29 1.89 -0.45
CA ASN A 229 -14.14 2.49 0.25
C ASN A 229 -14.49 3.38 1.43
N LEU A 230 -15.47 4.29 1.30
CA LEU A 230 -15.81 5.26 2.35
C LEU A 230 -16.85 4.69 3.32
N PRO A 231 -16.63 4.64 4.64
CA PRO A 231 -17.64 4.21 5.60
C PRO A 231 -18.95 4.98 5.38
N GLN A 232 -20.06 4.28 5.16
CA GLN A 232 -21.38 4.91 5.15
C GLN A 232 -22.00 4.79 6.54
N GLU A 233 -22.59 5.87 7.03
CA GLU A 233 -23.48 5.83 8.20
C GLU A 233 -24.71 4.98 7.86
N GLU A 234 -25.09 4.10 8.77
CA GLU A 234 -26.26 3.23 8.65
C GLU A 234 -27.52 4.10 8.81
N ASN A 235 -28.38 4.14 7.79
CA ASN A 235 -29.76 4.66 7.89
C ASN A 235 -30.72 3.53 8.21
#